data_AF-A0A2N9I267-F1
#
_entry.id   AF-A0A2N9I267-F1
#
_cell.length_a   1.000
_cell.length_b   1.000
_cell.length_c   1.000
_cell.angle_alpha   90.00
_cell.angle_beta   90.00
_cell.angle_gamma   90.00
#
_symmetry.space_group_name_H-M   'P 1'
#
loop_
_entity.id
_entity.type
_entity.pdbx_description
1 polymer ?
#
loop_
_entity_poly.entity_id
_entity_poly.type
_entity_poly.pdbx_seq_one_letter_code
_entity_poly.pdbx_strand_id
1 'polypeptide(L)'
;MTSTPIKWVAPPLGWFKLNTDGSSLGNPGLAGGGGVIRNHVGELAIDLGILNLEIEMDSLVAVELVNSITTPNAFLSTIVTDCRFLMERFESCSLKHIFREANGCADLLAKTGCDQRPDFISFSNAPAYVLEALAFDVSSATRFRLISS
;
A
#
# COMPACT_ATOMS: atom_id res chain seq x y z
N MET A 1 -26.52 -10.41 -2.79
CA MET A 1 -25.16 -10.07 -3.24
C MET A 1 -25.22 -8.79 -4.06
N THR A 2 -24.43 -7.79 -3.71
CA THR A 2 -24.30 -6.55 -4.47
C THR A 2 -22.95 -6.57 -5.19
N SER A 3 -22.94 -6.12 -6.46
CA SER A 3 -21.70 -5.89 -7.20
C SER A 3 -21.25 -4.46 -6.92
N THR A 4 -20.09 -4.31 -6.31
CA THR A 4 -19.52 -3.00 -5.97
C THR A 4 -18.32 -2.73 -6.88
N PRO A 5 -18.33 -1.63 -7.67
CA PRO A 5 -17.15 -1.24 -8.45
C PRO A 5 -16.06 -0.72 -7.50
N ILE A 6 -14.89 -1.34 -7.57
CA ILE A 6 -13.70 -0.97 -6.82
C ILE A 6 -12.69 -0.35 -7.78
N LYS A 7 -12.11 0.77 -7.37
CA LYS A 7 -10.97 1.38 -8.06
C LYS A 7 -10.10 2.12 -7.07
N TRP A 8 -8.86 2.36 -7.46
CA TRP A 8 -8.01 3.31 -6.77
C TRP A 8 -8.59 4.73 -6.90
N VAL A 9 -8.43 5.53 -5.85
CA VAL A 9 -8.90 6.92 -5.80
C VAL A 9 -7.74 7.81 -5.41
N ALA A 10 -7.47 8.83 -6.23
CA ALA A 10 -6.40 9.78 -5.97
C ALA A 10 -6.61 10.52 -4.64
N PRO A 11 -5.52 10.85 -3.90
CA PRO A 11 -5.63 11.67 -2.69
C PRO A 11 -6.03 13.11 -3.04
N PRO A 12 -6.52 13.91 -2.08
CA PRO A 12 -6.76 15.33 -2.27
C PRO A 12 -5.50 16.11 -2.68
N LEU A 13 -5.68 17.30 -3.27
CA LEU A 13 -4.55 18.22 -3.55
C LEU A 13 -3.75 18.49 -2.26
N GLY A 14 -2.42 18.42 -2.35
CA GLY A 14 -1.51 18.58 -1.21
C GLY A 14 -1.35 17.33 -0.33
N TRP A 15 -2.04 16.24 -0.66
CA TRP A 15 -1.87 14.93 -0.05
C TRP A 15 -1.16 13.96 -0.97
N PHE A 16 -0.45 13.03 -0.35
CA PHE A 16 0.15 11.88 -1.00
C PHE A 16 -0.53 10.61 -0.52
N LYS A 17 -0.53 9.59 -1.37
CA LYS A 17 -1.08 8.28 -1.05
C LYS A 17 0.00 7.23 -1.19
N LEU A 18 0.25 6.50 -0.11
CA LEU A 18 1.11 5.33 -0.06
C LEU A 18 0.25 4.07 -0.05
N ASN A 19 0.34 3.26 -1.10
CA ASN A 19 -0.22 1.92 -1.13
C ASN A 19 0.88 0.91 -0.80
N THR A 20 0.63 -0.04 0.09
CA THR A 20 1.59 -1.11 0.44
C THR A 20 0.95 -2.49 0.38
N ASP A 21 1.76 -3.51 0.09
CA ASP A 21 1.37 -4.92 0.17
C ASP A 21 2.56 -5.80 0.60
N GLY A 22 2.26 -7.00 1.08
CA GLY A 22 3.21 -8.06 1.41
C GLY A 22 2.85 -9.36 0.71
N SER A 23 3.86 -10.05 0.17
CA SER A 23 3.73 -11.35 -0.47
C SER A 23 4.62 -12.39 0.21
N SER A 24 4.19 -13.65 0.23
CA SER A 24 4.95 -14.77 0.79
C SER A 24 4.76 -16.04 -0.03
N LEU A 25 5.85 -16.72 -0.35
CA LEU A 25 5.92 -17.99 -1.06
C LEU A 25 6.04 -19.16 -0.05
N GLY A 26 5.07 -19.26 0.87
CA GLY A 26 5.02 -20.31 1.89
C GLY A 26 4.76 -19.79 3.31
N ASN A 27 4.77 -20.70 4.30
CA ASN A 27 4.62 -20.37 5.72
C ASN A 27 5.45 -21.33 6.62
N PRO A 28 6.74 -21.03 6.90
CA PRO A 28 7.52 -19.90 6.39
C PRO A 28 8.00 -20.12 4.93
N GLY A 29 8.25 -19.03 4.20
CA GLY A 29 8.75 -19.04 2.82
C GLY A 29 9.43 -17.72 2.47
N LEU A 30 9.89 -17.56 1.23
CA LEU A 30 10.43 -16.28 0.75
C LEU A 30 9.32 -15.22 0.79
N ALA A 31 9.63 -14.03 1.31
CA ALA A 31 8.67 -12.95 1.46
C ALA A 31 9.19 -11.66 0.85
N GLY A 32 8.28 -10.85 0.33
CA GLY A 32 8.56 -9.57 -0.31
C GLY A 32 7.55 -8.52 0.13
N GLY A 33 8.02 -7.28 0.27
CA GLY A 33 7.17 -6.10 0.47
C GLY A 33 7.21 -5.21 -0.76
N GLY A 34 6.10 -4.53 -1.03
CA GLY A 34 6.00 -3.60 -2.15
C GLY A 34 5.18 -2.37 -1.78
N GLY A 35 5.51 -1.22 -2.37
CA GLY A 35 4.73 -0.02 -2.16
C GLY A 35 4.93 1.04 -3.23
N VAL A 36 3.91 1.87 -3.42
CA VAL A 36 3.90 2.96 -4.38
C VAL A 36 3.36 4.22 -3.73
N ILE A 37 4.08 5.33 -3.86
CA ILE A 37 3.69 6.65 -3.36
C ILE A 37 3.29 7.53 -4.53
N ARG A 38 2.08 8.10 -4.47
CA ARG A 38 1.51 8.91 -5.54
C ARG A 38 0.93 10.23 -5.03
N ASN A 39 0.99 11.27 -5.86
CA ASN A 39 0.33 12.55 -5.61
C ASN A 39 -1.15 12.54 -6.04
N HIS A 40 -1.83 13.68 -5.92
CA HIS A 40 -3.23 13.89 -6.28
C HIS A 40 -3.58 13.71 -7.77
N VAL A 41 -2.59 13.67 -8.67
CA VAL A 41 -2.77 13.35 -10.11
C VAL A 41 -2.30 11.94 -10.46
N GLY A 42 -1.85 11.15 -9.48
CA GLY A 42 -1.41 9.77 -9.67
C GLY A 42 0.07 9.60 -10.08
N GLU A 43 0.84 10.69 -10.13
CA GLU A 43 2.28 10.63 -10.44
C GLU A 43 3.09 10.16 -9.23
N LEU A 44 4.22 9.48 -9.49
CA LEU A 44 5.11 9.00 -8.46
C LEU A 44 5.75 10.16 -7.67
N ALA A 45 5.73 10.06 -6.35
CA ALA A 45 6.26 11.06 -5.44
C ALA A 45 7.51 10.53 -4.73
N ILE A 46 8.67 10.78 -5.30
CA ILE A 46 9.92 10.12 -4.87
C ILE A 46 10.81 11.05 -4.04
N ASP A 47 10.64 12.37 -4.15
CA ASP A 47 11.54 13.35 -3.51
C ASP A 47 10.81 14.51 -2.81
N LEU A 48 9.54 14.33 -2.47
CA LEU A 48 8.72 15.43 -1.96
C LEU A 48 8.78 15.45 -0.43
N GLY A 49 8.90 16.65 0.15
CA GLY A 49 8.62 16.89 1.56
C GLY A 49 7.15 16.60 1.83
N ILE A 50 6.81 15.33 1.95
CA ILE A 50 5.45 14.86 2.17
C ILE A 50 5.05 15.31 3.57
N LEU A 51 4.13 16.26 3.63
CA LEU A 51 3.54 16.73 4.89
C LEU A 51 2.28 15.93 5.24
N ASN A 52 1.47 15.60 4.23
CA ASN A 52 0.20 14.92 4.40
C ASN A 52 0.18 13.58 3.66
N LEU A 53 0.02 12.48 4.41
CA LEU A 53 0.10 11.12 3.89
C LEU A 53 -1.16 10.31 4.20
N GLU A 54 -1.74 9.70 3.17
CA GLU A 54 -2.77 8.67 3.31
C GLU A 54 -2.17 7.30 2.98
N ILE A 55 -2.16 6.39 3.94
CA ILE A 55 -1.63 5.03 3.78
C ILE A 55 -2.78 4.05 3.56
N GLU A 56 -2.65 3.19 2.56
CA GLU A 56 -3.62 2.17 2.19
C GLU A 56 -2.96 0.79 2.17
N MET A 57 -3.59 -0.16 2.86
CA MET A 57 -3.22 -1.58 2.88
C MET A 57 -4.45 -2.44 2.57
N ASP A 58 -4.27 -3.61 1.97
CA ASP A 58 -5.34 -4.58 1.75
C ASP A 58 -5.35 -5.73 2.78
N SER A 59 -4.40 -5.72 3.72
CA SER A 59 -4.43 -6.58 4.91
C SER A 59 -5.13 -5.88 6.06
N LEU A 60 -6.41 -6.21 6.28
CA LEU A 60 -7.18 -5.69 7.41
C LEU A 60 -6.49 -5.98 8.76
N VAL A 61 -5.90 -7.18 8.90
CA VAL A 61 -5.17 -7.58 10.11
C VAL A 61 -3.97 -6.67 10.36
N ALA A 62 -3.24 -6.28 9.31
CA ALA A 62 -2.11 -5.36 9.46
C ALA A 62 -2.58 -3.94 9.86
N VAL A 63 -3.66 -3.45 9.25
CA VAL A 63 -4.26 -2.15 9.60
C VAL A 63 -4.72 -2.12 11.05
N GLU A 64 -5.44 -3.16 11.48
CA GLU A 64 -5.91 -3.30 12.87
C GLU A 64 -4.75 -3.39 13.86
N LEU A 65 -3.70 -4.13 13.51
CA LEU A 65 -2.51 -4.25 14.35
C LEU A 65 -1.79 -2.90 14.53
N VAL A 66 -1.61 -2.13 13.46
CA VAL A 66 -0.98 -0.81 13.54
C VAL A 66 -1.84 0.17 14.34
N ASN A 67 -3.17 0.14 14.16
CA ASN A 67 -4.09 1.01 14.88
C ASN A 67 -4.38 0.58 16.33
N SER A 68 -4.06 -0.66 16.72
CA SER A 68 -4.33 -1.18 18.07
C SER A 68 -3.42 -0.54 19.13
N ILE A 69 -3.96 -0.12 20.26
CA ILE A 69 -3.15 0.42 21.37
C ILE A 69 -2.22 -0.66 21.96
N THR A 70 -2.60 -1.93 21.84
CA THR A 70 -1.83 -3.08 22.35
C THR A 70 -1.28 -3.93 21.22
N THR A 71 -0.02 -4.35 21.35
CA THR A 71 0.64 -5.30 20.45
C THR A 71 1.00 -6.57 21.24
N PRO A 72 0.09 -7.53 21.36
CA PRO A 72 0.31 -8.72 22.20
C PRO A 72 1.45 -9.62 21.67
N ASN A 73 1.81 -9.47 20.39
CA ASN A 73 2.92 -10.19 19.78
C ASN A 73 4.22 -9.39 19.91
N ALA A 74 5.11 -9.82 20.81
CA ALA A 74 6.42 -9.19 21.04
C ALA A 74 7.33 -9.17 19.80
N PHE A 75 7.15 -10.10 18.84
CA PHE A 75 7.91 -10.08 17.59
C PHE A 75 7.47 -8.94 16.68
N LEU A 76 6.17 -8.64 16.64
CA LEU A 76 5.62 -7.58 15.79
C LEU A 76 5.58 -6.22 16.49
N SER A 77 5.69 -6.19 17.83
CA SER A 77 5.57 -4.95 18.61
C SER A 77 6.60 -3.90 18.21
N THR A 78 7.84 -4.31 17.89
CA THR A 78 8.92 -3.39 17.48
C THR A 78 8.58 -2.76 16.13
N ILE A 79 8.26 -3.57 15.11
CA ILE A 79 7.91 -3.10 13.77
C ILE A 79 6.69 -2.18 13.81
N VAL A 80 5.66 -2.57 14.57
CA VAL A 80 4.43 -1.78 14.70
C VAL A 80 4.70 -0.45 15.42
N THR A 81 5.55 -0.47 16.45
CA THR A 81 5.98 0.75 17.15
C THR A 81 6.73 1.68 16.21
N ASP A 82 7.67 1.16 15.42
CA ASP A 82 8.41 1.94 14.43
C ASP A 82 7.48 2.53 13.36
N CYS A 83 6.51 1.76 12.87
CA CYS A 83 5.48 2.26 11.95
C CYS A 83 4.74 3.47 12.54
N ARG A 84 4.30 3.39 13.81
CA ARG A 84 3.60 4.50 14.48
C ARG A 84 4.49 5.73 14.60
N PHE A 85 5.73 5.56 15.04
CA PHE A 85 6.66 6.69 15.13
C PHE A 85 6.95 7.32 13.77
N LEU A 86 7.04 6.53 12.70
CA LEU A 86 7.18 7.06 11.34
C LEU A 86 5.95 7.84 10.90
N MET A 87 4.74 7.36 11.23
CA MET A 87 3.48 8.05 10.93
C MET A 87 3.36 9.40 11.66
N GLU A 88 3.91 9.51 12.87
CA GLU A 88 3.94 10.76 13.65
C GLU A 88 4.87 11.84 13.08
N ARG A 89 5.74 11.50 12.11
CA ARG A 89 6.64 12.47 11.46
C ARG A 89 5.96 13.35 10.41
N PHE A 90 4.75 13.02 10.03
CA PHE A 90 3.94 13.77 9.07
C PHE A 90 3.06 14.78 9.79
N GLU A 91 2.78 15.93 9.17
CA GLU A 91 1.81 16.90 9.71
C GLU A 91 0.41 16.30 9.78
N SER A 92 0.05 15.45 8.82
CA SER A 92 -1.17 14.65 8.84
C SER A 92 -0.90 13.27 8.24
N CYS A 93 -1.26 12.21 8.96
CA CYS A 93 -1.14 10.85 8.49
C CYS A 93 -2.42 10.06 8.80
N SER A 94 -2.89 9.26 7.84
CA SER A 94 -3.99 8.30 8.05
C SER A 94 -3.60 6.93 7.52
N LEU A 95 -4.15 5.87 8.12
CA LEU A 95 -3.99 4.49 7.67
C LEU A 95 -5.38 3.85 7.53
N LYS A 96 -5.67 3.29 6.36
CA LYS A 96 -6.95 2.64 6.09
C LYS A 96 -6.82 1.35 5.30
N HIS A 97 -7.78 0.46 5.51
CA HIS A 97 -7.93 -0.76 4.74
C HIS A 97 -8.64 -0.48 3.41
N ILE A 98 -8.16 -1.10 2.33
CA ILE A 98 -8.78 -1.11 1.01
C ILE A 98 -8.97 -2.54 0.50
N PHE A 99 -9.79 -2.71 -0.53
CA PHE A 99 -9.87 -4.00 -1.20
C PHE A 99 -8.70 -4.19 -2.17
N ARG A 100 -8.17 -5.42 -2.26
CA ARG A 100 -7.04 -5.80 -3.15
C ARG A 100 -7.17 -5.32 -4.59
N GLU A 101 -8.39 -5.19 -5.10
CA GLU A 101 -8.68 -4.73 -6.46
C GLU A 101 -8.26 -3.27 -6.72
N ALA A 102 -8.12 -2.47 -5.66
CA ALA A 102 -7.58 -1.10 -5.71
C ALA A 102 -6.09 -1.03 -5.35
N ASN A 103 -5.42 -2.17 -5.09
CA ASN A 103 -4.04 -2.22 -4.59
C ASN A 103 -3.05 -2.86 -5.60
N GLY A 104 -3.42 -2.95 -6.88
CA GLY A 104 -2.69 -3.76 -7.87
C GLY A 104 -1.23 -3.38 -8.07
N CYS A 105 -0.88 -2.10 -8.01
CA CYS A 105 0.51 -1.66 -8.13
C CYS A 105 1.40 -2.20 -6.99
N ALA A 106 0.92 -2.12 -5.74
CA ALA A 106 1.65 -2.59 -4.57
C ALA A 106 1.76 -4.12 -4.55
N ASP A 107 0.70 -4.84 -4.94
CA ASP A 107 0.70 -6.31 -5.07
C ASP A 107 1.75 -6.82 -6.08
N LEU A 108 1.84 -6.18 -7.25
CA LEU A 108 2.86 -6.53 -8.25
C LEU A 108 4.28 -6.29 -7.75
N LEU A 109 4.50 -5.18 -7.03
CA LEU A 109 5.79 -4.88 -6.39
C LEU A 109 6.13 -5.90 -5.30
N ALA A 110 5.18 -6.24 -4.44
CA ALA A 110 5.39 -7.18 -3.34
C ALA A 110 5.71 -8.59 -3.85
N LYS A 111 4.98 -9.07 -4.87
CA LYS A 111 5.26 -10.36 -5.52
C LYS A 111 6.65 -10.40 -6.14
N THR A 112 7.05 -9.35 -6.83
CA THR A 112 8.38 -9.25 -7.42
C THR A 112 9.46 -9.18 -6.33
N GLY A 113 9.14 -8.56 -5.19
CA GLY A 113 10.00 -8.49 -4.01
C GLY A 113 10.38 -9.85 -3.42
N CYS A 114 9.57 -10.90 -3.61
CA CYS A 114 9.88 -12.25 -3.12
C CYS A 114 11.14 -12.86 -3.75
N ASP A 115 11.46 -12.46 -5.00
CA ASP A 115 12.61 -12.95 -5.77
C ASP A 115 13.73 -11.89 -5.88
N GLN A 116 13.56 -10.75 -5.21
CA GLN A 116 14.53 -9.66 -5.22
C GLN A 116 15.81 -10.04 -4.46
N ARG A 117 16.98 -9.68 -5.00
CA ARG A 117 18.27 -9.92 -4.32
C ARG A 117 18.66 -8.83 -3.32
N PRO A 118 18.55 -7.52 -3.62
CA PRO A 118 18.81 -6.48 -2.63
C PRO A 118 17.72 -6.43 -1.55
N ASP A 119 18.07 -5.99 -0.35
CA ASP A 119 17.09 -5.83 0.74
C ASP A 119 16.07 -4.71 0.45
N PHE A 120 16.47 -3.69 -0.31
CA PHE A 120 15.62 -2.56 -0.68
C PHE A 120 16.00 -2.00 -2.05
N ILE A 121 15.00 -1.69 -2.88
CA ILE A 121 15.16 -1.00 -4.16
C ILE A 121 14.15 0.14 -4.22
N SER A 122 14.61 1.33 -4.57
CA SER A 122 13.75 2.46 -4.92
C SER A 122 13.78 2.68 -6.43
N PHE A 123 12.61 2.91 -7.01
CA PHE A 123 12.47 3.12 -8.45
C PHE A 123 12.05 4.55 -8.72
N SER A 124 12.89 5.33 -9.41
CA SER A 124 12.57 6.71 -9.83
C SER A 124 11.42 6.79 -10.85
N ASN A 125 11.14 5.68 -11.54
CA ASN A 125 10.07 5.53 -12.52
C ASN A 125 9.42 4.16 -12.33
N ALA A 126 8.13 4.04 -12.64
CA ALA A 126 7.43 2.76 -12.50
C ALA A 126 8.11 1.68 -13.38
N PRO A 127 8.47 0.52 -12.81
CA PRO A 127 9.05 -0.57 -13.58
C PRO A 127 8.01 -1.15 -14.54
N ALA A 128 8.47 -1.74 -15.65
CA ALA A 128 7.62 -2.16 -16.76
C ALA A 128 6.43 -3.04 -16.35
N TYR A 129 6.63 -3.96 -15.39
CA TYR A 129 5.62 -4.87 -14.89
C TYR A 129 4.51 -4.19 -14.06
N VAL A 130 4.69 -2.94 -13.63
CA VAL A 130 3.68 -2.15 -12.88
C VAL A 130 2.93 -1.18 -13.79
N LEU A 131 3.44 -0.87 -14.99
CA LEU A 131 2.90 0.19 -15.86
C LEU A 131 1.42 -0.01 -16.20
N GLU A 132 0.99 -1.25 -16.44
CA GLU A 132 -0.43 -1.53 -16.74
C GLU A 132 -1.33 -1.25 -15.53
N ALA A 133 -0.91 -1.66 -14.33
CA ALA A 133 -1.67 -1.39 -13.11
C ALA A 133 -1.70 0.12 -12.80
N LEU A 134 -0.59 0.82 -13.04
CA LEU A 134 -0.53 2.27 -12.85
C LEU A 134 -1.46 3.00 -13.84
N ALA A 135 -1.45 2.60 -15.11
CA ALA A 135 -2.35 3.13 -16.13
C ALA A 135 -3.83 2.84 -15.80
N PHE A 136 -4.12 1.66 -15.24
CA PHE A 136 -5.45 1.31 -14.77
C PHE A 136 -5.92 2.24 -13.64
N ASP A 137 -5.05 2.53 -12.66
CA ASP A 137 -5.38 3.37 -11.51
C ASP A 137 -5.70 4.82 -11.88
N VAL A 138 -5.05 5.38 -12.92
CA VAL A 138 -5.35 6.73 -13.43
C VAL A 138 -6.54 6.78 -14.39
N SER A 139 -7.05 5.62 -14.83
CA SER A 139 -8.19 5.53 -15.73
C SER A 139 -9.54 5.63 -14.99
N SER A 140 -10.64 5.68 -15.74
CA SER A 140 -11.98 5.57 -15.18
C SER A 140 -12.45 4.12 -14.97
N ALA A 141 -11.58 3.12 -15.23
CA ALA A 141 -11.93 1.71 -15.13
C ALA A 141 -12.10 1.26 -13.66
N THR A 142 -12.88 0.19 -13.47
CA THR A 142 -13.15 -0.40 -12.16
C THR A 142 -13.09 -1.91 -12.24
N ARG A 143 -12.80 -2.55 -11.11
CA ARG A 143 -12.92 -3.99 -10.93
C ARG A 143 -14.13 -4.27 -10.05
N PHE A 144 -14.94 -5.26 -10.40
CA PHE A 144 -16.15 -5.55 -9.64
C PHE A 144 -15.89 -6.57 -8.55
N ARG A 145 -16.33 -6.25 -7.32
CA ARG A 145 -16.34 -7.17 -6.19
C ARG A 145 -17.77 -7.57 -5.87
N LEU A 146 -18.00 -8.86 -5.66
CA LEU A 146 -19.26 -9.37 -5.13
C LEU A 146 -19.20 -9.35 -3.60
N ILE A 147 -20.14 -8.65 -2.97
CA ILE A 147 -20.28 -8.59 -1.52
C ILE A 147 -21.55 -9.34 -1.12
N SER A 148 -21.42 -10.33 -0.24
CA SER A 148 -22.58 -10.90 0.44
C SER A 148 -22.98 -9.95 1.55
N SER A 149 -24.25 -9.54 1.53
CA SER A 149 -24.94 -8.92 2.66
C SER A 149 -25.01 -9.86 3.85
#